data_AF-A0A7C3VT96-F1
#
_entry.id   AF-A0A7C3VT96-F1
#
_cell.length_a   1.000
_cell.length_b   1.000
_cell.length_c   1.000
_cell.angle_alpha   90.00
_cell.angle_beta   90.00
_cell.angle_gamma   90.00
#
_symmetry.space_group_name_H-M   'P 1'
#
loop_
_entity.id
_entity.type
_entity.pdbx_description
1 polymer ?
#
loop_
_entity_poly.entity_id
_entity_poly.type
_entity_poly.pdbx_seq_one_letter_code
_entity_poly.pdbx_strand_id
1 'polypeptide(L)'
;MQAAIAQYRKMLSQYPEDESLNGELGNIFYMTGDRENAAQHLEKAGMAALNAGKTQQAQMLVGVLQSLDAGAAARLTSAIGAAQ
;
A
#
# COMPACT_ATOMS: atom_id res chain seq x y z
N MET A 1 10.15 -7.87 -14.67
CA MET A 1 9.59 -6.86 -13.74
C MET A 1 8.56 -5.94 -14.43
N GLN A 2 8.90 -5.26 -15.53
CA GLN A 2 7.96 -4.34 -16.22
C GLN A 2 6.64 -5.00 -16.68
N ALA A 3 6.70 -6.24 -17.20
CA ALA A 3 5.49 -6.97 -17.62
C ALA A 3 4.53 -7.28 -16.45
N ALA A 4 5.06 -7.58 -15.25
CA ALA A 4 4.23 -7.83 -14.07
C ALA A 4 3.52 -6.55 -13.62
N ILE A 5 4.24 -5.42 -13.57
CA ILE A 5 3.67 -4.11 -13.24
C ILE A 5 2.53 -3.76 -14.19
N ALA A 6 2.68 -4.01 -15.50
CA ALA A 6 1.63 -3.76 -16.48
C ALA A 6 0.37 -4.62 -16.25
N GLN A 7 0.54 -5.89 -15.90
CA GLN A 7 -0.60 -6.78 -15.58
C GLN A 7 -1.34 -6.32 -14.32
N TYR A 8 -0.61 -6.00 -13.25
CA TYR A 8 -1.21 -5.49 -12.02
C TYR A 8 -1.94 -4.16 -12.23
N ARG A 9 -1.38 -3.23 -13.03
CA ARG A 9 -2.07 -1.97 -13.38
C ARG A 9 -3.39 -2.20 -14.12
N LYS A 10 -3.44 -3.20 -15.02
CA LYS A 10 -4.68 -3.59 -15.71
C LYS A 10 -5.71 -4.22 -14.76
N MET A 11 -5.26 -4.96 -13.75
CA MET A 11 -6.16 -5.50 -12.72
C MET A 11 -6.70 -4.38 -11.83
N LEU A 12 -5.83 -3.44 -11.41
CA LEU A 12 -6.23 -2.28 -10.60
C LEU A 12 -7.18 -1.32 -11.34
N SER A 13 -7.18 -1.28 -12.68
CA SER A 13 -8.19 -0.50 -13.40
C SER A 13 -9.60 -1.08 -13.27
N GLN A 14 -9.72 -2.36 -12.87
CA GLN A 14 -11.00 -3.02 -12.59
C GLN A 14 -11.28 -3.07 -11.07
N TYR A 15 -10.23 -3.19 -10.26
CA TYR A 15 -10.31 -3.32 -8.80
C TYR A 15 -9.37 -2.33 -8.11
N PRO A 16 -9.67 -1.02 -8.14
CA PRO A 16 -8.73 0.03 -7.72
C PRO A 16 -8.36 -0.03 -6.22
N GLU A 17 -9.26 -0.57 -5.41
CA GLU A 17 -9.12 -0.67 -3.94
C GLU A 17 -8.73 -2.08 -3.48
N ASP A 18 -8.34 -2.96 -4.40
CA ASP A 18 -7.88 -4.30 -4.01
C ASP A 18 -6.58 -4.18 -3.19
N GLU A 19 -6.68 -4.62 -1.94
CA GLU A 19 -5.59 -4.58 -0.97
C GLU A 19 -4.38 -5.38 -1.42
N SER A 20 -4.60 -6.60 -1.94
CA SER A 20 -3.54 -7.50 -2.36
C SER A 20 -2.84 -6.98 -3.62
N LEU A 21 -3.59 -6.49 -4.61
CA LEU A 21 -2.99 -5.94 -5.84
C LEU A 21 -2.14 -4.68 -5.57
N ASN A 22 -2.61 -3.81 -4.67
CA ASN A 22 -1.82 -2.64 -4.26
C ASN A 22 -0.59 -3.07 -3.43
N GLY A 23 -0.73 -4.06 -2.54
CA GLY A 23 0.38 -4.59 -1.76
C GLY A 23 1.47 -5.20 -2.63
N GLU A 24 1.09 -6.03 -3.61
CA GLU A 24 2.01 -6.67 -4.55
C GLU A 24 2.76 -5.64 -5.42
N LEU A 25 2.08 -4.62 -5.95
CA LEU A 25 2.77 -3.54 -6.68
C LEU A 25 3.72 -2.76 -5.78
N GLY A 26 3.30 -2.46 -4.55
CA GLY A 26 4.13 -1.79 -3.56
C GLY A 26 5.43 -2.57 -3.29
N ASN A 27 5.32 -3.89 -3.10
CA ASN A 27 6.45 -4.78 -2.91
C ASN A 27 7.36 -4.83 -4.15
N ILE A 28 6.78 -4.93 -5.35
CA ILE A 28 7.56 -4.93 -6.60
C ILE A 28 8.37 -3.63 -6.72
N PHE A 29 7.76 -2.48 -6.49
CA PHE A 29 8.45 -1.19 -6.56
C PHE A 29 9.53 -1.06 -5.49
N TYR A 30 9.26 -1.55 -4.27
CA TYR A 30 10.24 -1.60 -3.19
C TYR A 30 11.48 -2.39 -3.61
N MET A 31 11.27 -3.58 -4.19
CA MET A 31 12.34 -4.47 -4.66
C MET A 31 13.12 -3.88 -5.85
N THR A 32 12.48 -3.08 -6.70
CA THR A 32 13.18 -2.36 -7.79
C THR A 32 13.87 -1.08 -7.33
N GLY A 33 13.74 -0.70 -6.05
CA GLY A 33 14.31 0.54 -5.51
C GLY A 33 13.50 1.80 -5.82
N ASP A 34 12.31 1.66 -6.40
CA ASP A 34 11.39 2.77 -6.66
C ASP A 34 10.59 3.06 -5.39
N ARG A 35 11.25 3.76 -4.46
CA ARG A 35 10.74 4.03 -3.12
C ARG A 35 9.45 4.86 -3.13
N GLU A 36 9.32 5.78 -4.10
CA GLU A 36 8.15 6.64 -4.25
C GLU A 36 6.91 5.83 -4.64
N ASN A 37 6.99 5.04 -5.72
CA ASN A 37 5.86 4.20 -6.12
C ASN A 37 5.56 3.10 -5.09
N ALA A 38 6.58 2.59 -4.40
CA ALA A 38 6.40 1.64 -3.30
C ALA A 38 5.54 2.25 -2.19
N ALA A 39 5.89 3.46 -1.72
CA ALA A 39 5.14 4.15 -0.68
C ALA A 39 3.68 4.38 -1.08
N GLN A 40 3.44 4.87 -2.31
CA GLN A 40 2.09 5.15 -2.80
C GLN A 40 1.20 3.90 -2.83
N HIS A 41 1.72 2.77 -3.31
CA HIS A 41 0.94 1.54 -3.40
C HIS A 41 0.78 0.83 -2.06
N LEU A 42 1.79 0.85 -1.19
CA LEU A 42 1.69 0.30 0.17
C LEU A 42 0.72 1.13 1.03
N GLU A 43 0.65 2.45 0.85
CA GLU A 43 -0.35 3.30 1.50
C GLU A 43 -1.77 2.88 1.09
N LYS A 44 -2.03 2.72 -0.21
CA LYS A 44 -3.33 2.26 -0.71
C LYS A 44 -3.72 0.90 -0.16
N ALA A 45 -2.77 -0.05 -0.12
CA ALA A 45 -2.99 -1.36 0.47
C ALA A 45 -3.35 -1.26 1.96
N GLY A 46 -2.67 -0.38 2.71
CA GLY A 46 -2.98 -0.14 4.12
C GLY A 46 -4.36 0.47 4.34
N MET A 47 -4.75 1.45 3.52
CA MET A 47 -6.09 2.05 3.58
C MET A 47 -7.18 1.03 3.23
N ALA A 48 -6.96 0.21 2.19
CA ALA A 48 -7.88 -0.87 1.82
C ALA A 48 -7.99 -1.95 2.92
N ALA A 49 -6.88 -2.33 3.53
CA ALA A 49 -6.86 -3.25 4.67
C ALA A 49 -7.68 -2.69 5.85
N LEU A 50 -7.49 -1.41 6.18
CA LEU A 50 -8.24 -0.74 7.23
C LEU A 50 -9.75 -0.72 6.94
N ASN A 51 -10.14 -0.35 5.71
CA ASN A 51 -11.54 -0.35 5.28
C ASN A 51 -12.18 -1.75 5.36
N ALA A 52 -11.38 -2.80 5.18
CA ALA A 52 -11.81 -4.20 5.35
C ALA A 52 -11.79 -4.68 6.82
N GLY A 53 -11.53 -3.80 7.80
CA GLY A 53 -11.44 -4.14 9.22
C GLY A 53 -10.14 -4.86 9.61
N LYS A 54 -9.17 -4.97 8.69
CA LYS A 54 -7.88 -5.64 8.90
C LYS A 54 -6.87 -4.67 9.51
N THR A 55 -7.21 -4.05 10.63
CA THR A 55 -6.40 -2.99 11.27
C THR A 55 -4.97 -3.43 11.56
N GLN A 56 -4.76 -4.70 11.97
CA GLN A 56 -3.42 -5.24 12.19
C GLN A 56 -2.57 -5.24 10.91
N GLN A 57 -3.16 -5.54 9.76
CA GLN A 57 -2.46 -5.53 8.47
C GLN A 57 -2.09 -4.12 8.05
N ALA A 58 -3.02 -3.17 8.21
CA ALA A 58 -2.73 -1.75 8.00
C ALA A 58 -1.58 -1.28 8.90
N GLN A 59 -1.54 -1.71 10.16
CA GLN A 59 -0.49 -1.32 11.10
C GLN A 59 0.90 -1.89 10.76
N MET A 60 0.97 -3.09 10.17
CA MET A 60 2.24 -3.63 9.66
C MET A 60 2.81 -2.74 8.55
N LEU A 61 1.95 -2.23 7.67
CA LEU A 61 2.35 -1.36 6.57
C LEU A 61 2.84 0.02 7.04
N VAL A 62 2.37 0.52 8.19
CA VAL A 62 2.93 1.74 8.80
C VAL A 62 4.44 1.62 9.03
N GLY A 63 4.91 0.50 9.57
CA GLY A 63 6.34 0.30 9.84
C GLY A 63 7.19 0.32 8.58
N VAL A 64 6.68 -0.26 7.48
CA VAL A 64 7.35 -0.19 6.18
C VAL A 64 7.34 1.24 5.65
N LEU A 65 6.19 1.91 5.69
CA LEU A 65 6.02 3.28 5.22
C LEU A 65 6.89 4.28 5.98
N GLN A 66 7.13 4.10 7.28
CA GLN A 66 8.04 4.98 8.04
C GLN A 66 9.45 5.06 7.42
N SER A 67 9.91 3.98 6.79
CA SER A 67 11.21 3.93 6.11
C SER A 67 11.18 4.45 4.66
N LEU A 68 9.98 4.58 4.07
CA LEU A 68 9.78 4.94 2.67
C LEU A 68 9.31 6.39 2.50
N ASP A 69 8.27 6.76 3.24
CA ASP A 69 7.60 8.03 3.20
C ASP A 69 6.89 8.27 4.55
N ALA A 70 7.47 9.16 5.36
CA ALA A 70 6.93 9.49 6.68
C ALA A 70 5.53 10.12 6.60
N GLY A 71 5.19 10.80 5.50
CA GLY A 71 3.86 11.38 5.28
C GLY A 71 2.81 10.30 5.03
N ALA A 72 3.12 9.29 4.22
CA ALA A 72 2.25 8.13 4.01
C ALA A 72 2.03 7.35 5.30
N ALA A 73 3.10 7.13 6.08
CA ALA A 73 3.01 6.49 7.38
C ALA A 73 2.11 7.28 8.36
N ALA A 74 2.25 8.61 8.40
CA ALA A 74 1.44 9.47 9.24
C ALA A 74 -0.04 9.40 8.84
N ARG A 75 -0.35 9.48 7.54
CA ARG A 75 -1.73 9.37 7.03
C ARG A 75 -2.39 8.05 7.43
N LEU A 76 -1.69 6.93 7.23
CA LEU A 76 -2.20 5.62 7.60
C LEU A 76 -2.36 5.45 9.12
N THR A 77 -1.41 5.97 9.91
CA THR A 77 -1.50 5.96 11.38
C THR A 77 -2.71 6.76 11.87
N SER A 78 -2.93 7.96 11.32
CA SER A 78 -4.10 8.77 11.63
C SER A 78 -5.40 8.08 11.25
N ALA A 79 -5.45 7.42 10.09
CA ALA A 79 -6.62 6.66 9.66
C ALA A 79 -6.93 5.50 10.61
N ILE A 80 -5.92 4.73 11.02
CA ILE A 80 -6.06 3.64 12.00
C ILE A 80 -6.63 4.16 13.32
N GLY A 81 -6.11 5.29 13.83
CA GLY A 81 -6.59 5.89 15.08
C GLY A 81 -8.04 6.40 15.00
N ALA A 82 -8.49 6.85 13.83
CA ALA A 82 -9.85 7.33 13.62
C ALA A 82 -10.89 6.20 13.49
N ALA A 83 -10.46 4.97 13.23
CA ALA A 83 -11.32 3.80 13.06
C ALA A 83 -11.56 3.00 14.36
N GLN A 84 -11.01 3.45 15.49
CA GLN A 84 -11.13 2.80 16.81
C GLN A 84 -12.25 3.38 17.67
#